data_AF-A0A143BIT5-F1
#
_entry.id   AF-A0A143BIT5-F1
#
_cell.length_a   1.000
_cell.length_b   1.000
_cell.length_c   1.000
_cell.angle_alpha   90.00
_cell.angle_beta   90.00
_cell.angle_gamma   90.00
#
_symmetry.space_group_name_H-M   'P 1'
#
loop_
_entity.id
_entity.type
_entity.pdbx_description
1 polymer ?
#
loop_
_entity_poly.entity_id
_entity_poly.type
_entity_poly.pdbx_seq_one_letter_code
_entity_poly.pdbx_strand_id
1 'polypeptide(L)'
;MAIWDKVRQGIDKAGKAAQDVFDEGKLRLDAYRAREQADKAAEALGYAIFRAAEAGGELDADARQRLTDALRSRDTDARRLETELAAARAAAGMTEPPAGAPDTATPPPPPTDPSQAPS
;
A
#
# COMPACT_ATOMS: atom_id res chain seq x y z
N MET A 1 -10.15 38.70 28.24
CA MET A 1 -9.71 38.61 26.83
C MET A 1 -10.00 37.21 26.25
N ALA A 2 -11.27 36.78 26.19
CA ALA A 2 -11.59 35.39 25.80
C ALA A 2 -11.67 35.15 24.29
N ILE A 3 -11.86 36.20 23.49
CA ILE A 3 -12.04 36.10 22.04
C ILE A 3 -10.71 35.91 21.32
N TRP A 4 -9.67 36.66 21.74
CA TRP A 4 -8.31 36.52 21.20
C TRP A 4 -7.70 35.15 21.49
N ASP A 5 -7.93 34.58 22.68
CA ASP A 5 -7.44 33.24 23.04
C ASP A 5 -8.09 32.13 22.20
N LYS A 6 -9.37 32.27 21.84
CA LYS A 6 -10.06 31.31 20.95
C LYS A 6 -9.54 31.36 19.52
N VAL A 7 -9.25 32.56 19.00
CA VAL A 7 -8.65 32.71 17.67
C VAL A 7 -7.26 32.06 17.64
N ARG A 8 -6.45 32.29 18.67
CA ARG A 8 -5.12 31.68 18.81
C ARG A 8 -5.20 30.15 18.88
N GLN A 9 -6.07 29.60 19.73
CA GLN A 9 -6.30 28.15 19.79
C GLN A 9 -6.79 27.56 18.46
N GLY A 10 -7.63 28.28 17.72
CA GLY A 10 -8.11 27.84 16.41
C GLY A 10 -6.98 27.76 15.38
N ILE A 11 -6.11 28.77 15.34
CA ILE A 11 -4.94 28.80 14.46
C ILE A 11 -3.93 27.72 14.83
N ASP A 12 -3.64 27.55 16.13
CA ASP A 12 -2.69 26.53 16.60
C ASP A 12 -3.19 25.10 16.28
N LYS A 13 -4.49 24.84 16.45
CA LYS A 13 -5.11 23.55 16.08
C LYS A 13 -5.11 23.32 14.58
N ALA A 14 -5.44 24.33 13.79
CA ALA A 14 -5.42 24.23 12.33
C ALA A 14 -4.00 24.02 11.79
N GLY A 15 -3.00 24.70 12.37
CA GLY A 15 -1.59 24.53 12.03
C GLY A 15 -1.08 23.12 12.32
N LYS A 16 -1.42 22.58 13.50
CA LYS A 16 -1.05 21.21 13.87
C LYS A 16 -1.71 20.16 12.95
N ALA A 17 -3.00 20.32 12.67
CA ALA A 17 -3.71 19.42 11.77
C ALA A 17 -3.15 19.45 10.33
N ALA A 18 -2.75 20.64 9.85
CA ALA A 18 -2.11 20.77 8.54
C ALA A 18 -0.73 20.10 8.49
N GLN A 19 0.06 20.21 9.56
CA GLN A 19 1.36 19.53 9.69
C GLN A 19 1.19 18.02 9.71
N ASP A 20 0.26 17.49 10.51
CA ASP A 20 0.03 16.05 10.62
C ASP A 20 -0.36 15.43 9.24
N VAL A 21 -1.22 16.11 8.47
CA VAL A 21 -1.60 15.67 7.12
C VAL A 21 -0.45 15.77 6.13
N PHE A 22 0.37 16.82 6.22
CA PHE A 22 1.53 16.99 5.36
C PHE A 22 2.58 15.90 5.59
N ASP A 23 2.88 15.60 6.85
CA ASP A 23 3.83 14.56 7.24
C ASP A 23 3.33 13.17 6.83
N GLU A 24 2.03 12.89 7.01
CA GLU A 24 1.43 11.65 6.53
C GLU A 24 1.46 11.56 5.00
N GLY A 25 1.20 12.66 4.29
CA GLY A 25 1.28 12.74 2.83
C GLY A 25 2.68 12.40 2.31
N LYS A 26 3.71 12.93 2.98
CA LYS A 26 5.11 12.59 2.68
C LYS A 26 5.39 11.10 2.96
N LEU A 27 4.97 10.60 4.12
CA LEU A 27 5.17 9.20 4.50
C LEU A 27 4.48 8.22 3.54
N ARG A 28 3.26 8.54 3.09
CA ARG A 28 2.54 7.77 2.05
C ARG A 28 3.32 7.73 0.74
N LEU A 29 3.85 8.86 0.30
CA LEU A 29 4.62 8.95 -0.94
C LEU A 29 5.93 8.16 -0.85
N ASP A 30 6.63 8.26 0.28
CA ASP A 30 7.89 7.55 0.50
C ASP A 30 7.66 6.03 0.58
N ALA A 31 6.59 5.57 1.25
CA ALA A 31 6.19 4.16 1.25
C ALA A 31 5.86 3.65 -0.15
N TYR A 32 5.09 4.41 -0.93
CA TYR A 32 4.76 4.05 -2.31
C TYR A 32 6.01 3.94 -3.19
N ARG A 33 6.93 4.90 -3.10
CA ARG A 33 8.19 4.89 -3.85
C ARG A 33 9.10 3.72 -3.46
N ALA A 34 9.17 3.41 -2.16
CA ALA A 34 9.95 2.27 -1.70
C ALA A 34 9.38 0.96 -2.22
N ARG A 35 8.04 0.84 -2.24
CA ARG A 35 7.36 -0.32 -2.82
C ARG A 35 7.64 -0.47 -4.32
N GLU A 36 7.51 0.62 -5.07
CA GLU A 36 7.83 0.65 -6.50
C GLU A 36 9.29 0.22 -6.77
N GLN A 37 10.24 0.61 -5.92
CA GLN A 37 11.63 0.18 -6.05
C GLN A 37 11.82 -1.31 -5.74
N ALA A 38 11.09 -1.85 -4.76
CA ALA A 38 11.11 -3.28 -4.45
C ALA A 38 10.55 -4.09 -5.62
N ASP A 39 9.43 -3.64 -6.20
CA ASP A 39 8.79 -4.29 -7.34
C ASP A 39 9.73 -4.26 -8.57
N LYS A 40 10.37 -3.12 -8.87
CA LYS A 40 11.38 -3.03 -9.94
C LYS A 40 12.58 -3.96 -9.72
N ALA A 41 13.02 -4.11 -8.47
CA ALA A 41 14.11 -5.04 -8.15
C ALA A 41 13.69 -6.51 -8.35
N ALA A 42 12.43 -6.83 -8.02
CA ALA A 42 11.86 -8.16 -8.24
C ALA A 42 11.71 -8.45 -9.75
N GLU A 43 11.21 -7.49 -10.53
CA GLU A 43 11.13 -7.58 -11.99
C GLU A 43 12.52 -7.80 -12.61
N ALA A 44 13.53 -7.05 -12.17
CA ALA A 44 14.90 -7.18 -12.67
C ALA A 44 15.49 -8.58 -12.37
N LEU A 45 15.30 -9.09 -11.16
CA LEU A 45 15.74 -10.44 -10.78
C LEU A 45 14.99 -11.51 -11.60
N GLY A 46 13.67 -11.41 -11.68
CA GLY A 46 12.83 -12.36 -12.41
C GLY A 46 13.18 -12.40 -13.90
N TYR A 47 13.35 -11.23 -14.53
CA TYR A 47 13.76 -11.13 -15.93
C TYR A 47 15.15 -11.71 -16.17
N ALA A 48 16.11 -11.47 -15.27
CA ALA A 48 17.46 -12.02 -15.39
C ALA A 48 17.47 -13.56 -15.32
N ILE A 49 16.68 -14.14 -14.39
CA ILE A 49 16.52 -15.59 -14.27
C ILE A 49 15.86 -16.16 -15.53
N PHE A 50 14.75 -15.56 -15.97
CA PHE A 50 14.04 -15.97 -17.19
C PHE A 50 14.97 -15.97 -18.40
N ARG A 51 15.72 -14.88 -18.61
CA ARG A 51 16.64 -14.76 -19.74
C ARG A 51 17.77 -15.80 -19.71
N ALA A 52 18.28 -16.12 -18.53
CA ALA A 52 19.29 -17.18 -18.39
C ALA A 52 18.72 -18.55 -18.76
N ALA A 53 17.51 -18.85 -18.30
CA ALA A 53 16.80 -20.08 -18.62
C ALA A 53 16.53 -20.21 -20.13
N GLU A 54 16.10 -19.14 -20.81
CA GLU A 54 15.92 -19.10 -22.26
C GLU A 54 17.23 -19.34 -23.03
N ALA A 55 18.37 -18.94 -22.47
CA ALA A 55 19.70 -19.22 -23.02
C ALA A 55 20.20 -20.65 -22.72
N GLY A 56 19.40 -21.48 -22.05
CA GLY A 56 19.74 -22.86 -21.68
C GLY A 56 20.71 -22.95 -20.51
N GLY A 57 20.82 -21.91 -19.68
CA GLY A 57 21.74 -21.84 -18.56
C GLY A 57 21.11 -21.30 -17.28
N GLU A 58 21.93 -21.16 -16.25
CA GLU A 58 21.55 -20.50 -15.00
C GLU A 58 22.12 -19.09 -14.94
N LEU A 59 21.44 -18.22 -14.20
CA LEU A 59 21.96 -16.90 -13.91
C LEU A 59 23.25 -17.05 -13.09
N ASP A 60 24.30 -16.35 -13.53
CA ASP A 60 25.58 -16.26 -12.82
C ASP A 60 25.39 -16.02 -11.31
N ALA A 61 26.15 -16.75 -10.49
CA ALA A 61 25.93 -16.78 -9.05
C ALA A 61 26.17 -15.41 -8.40
N ASP A 62 27.17 -14.65 -8.86
CA ASP A 62 27.46 -13.32 -8.35
C ASP A 62 26.37 -12.34 -8.78
N ALA A 63 25.92 -12.40 -10.04
CA ALA A 63 24.82 -11.60 -10.53
C ALA A 63 23.51 -11.87 -9.78
N ARG A 64 23.20 -13.15 -9.55
CA ARG A 64 22.03 -13.58 -8.77
C ARG A 64 22.10 -13.07 -7.34
N GLN A 65 23.26 -13.17 -6.70
CA GLN A 65 23.45 -12.70 -5.33
C GLN A 65 23.22 -11.19 -5.23
N ARG A 66 23.83 -10.39 -6.11
CA ARG A 66 23.66 -8.92 -6.12
C ARG A 66 22.21 -8.49 -6.32
N LEU A 67 21.50 -9.12 -7.26
CA LEU A 67 20.08 -8.81 -7.52
C LEU A 67 19.19 -9.23 -6.35
N THR A 68 19.50 -10.37 -5.72
CA THR A 68 18.79 -10.84 -4.53
C THR A 68 18.99 -9.90 -3.34
N ASP A 69 20.23 -9.45 -3.11
CA ASP A 69 20.56 -8.51 -2.03
C ASP A 69 19.92 -7.15 -2.26
N ALA A 70 19.90 -6.68 -3.51
CA ALA A 70 19.19 -5.46 -3.89
C ALA A 70 17.68 -5.58 -3.61
N LEU A 71 17.04 -6.67 -4.03
CA LEU A 71 15.63 -6.93 -3.75
C LEU A 71 15.37 -6.97 -2.23
N ARG A 72 16.18 -7.71 -1.47
CA ARG A 72 16.03 -7.82 -0.01
C ARG A 72 16.12 -6.46 0.68
N SER A 73 17.08 -5.63 0.28
CA SER A 73 17.23 -4.27 0.83
C SER A 73 15.99 -3.44 0.57
N ARG A 74 15.49 -3.42 -0.67
CA ARG A 74 14.32 -2.60 -1.04
C ARG A 74 13.03 -3.11 -0.41
N ASP A 75 12.84 -4.41 -0.31
CA ASP A 75 11.70 -5.02 0.37
C ASP A 75 11.71 -4.70 1.88
N THR A 76 12.88 -4.73 2.51
CA THR A 76 13.03 -4.34 3.92
C THR A 76 12.66 -2.88 4.15
N ASP A 77 13.15 -1.98 3.28
CA ASP A 77 12.85 -0.56 3.36
C ASP A 77 11.37 -0.27 3.13
N ALA A 78 10.75 -0.93 2.14
CA ALA A 78 9.33 -0.80 1.86
C ALA A 78 8.48 -1.23 3.06
N ARG A 79 8.75 -2.41 3.64
CA ARG A 79 8.03 -2.91 4.82
C ARG A 79 8.18 -2.00 6.04
N ARG A 80 9.36 -1.42 6.23
CA ARG A 80 9.60 -0.45 7.32
C ARG A 80 8.70 0.78 7.14
N LEU A 81 8.69 1.39 5.97
CA LEU A 81 7.88 2.58 5.70
C LEU A 81 6.37 2.27 5.71
N GLU A 82 5.95 1.10 5.22
CA GLU A 82 4.56 0.63 5.32
C GLU A 82 4.13 0.48 6.79
N THR A 83 5.02 -0.04 7.65
CA THR A 83 4.78 -0.17 9.09
C THR A 83 4.68 1.20 9.78
N GLU A 84 5.60 2.12 9.46
CA GLU A 84 5.58 3.50 9.97
C GLU A 84 4.30 4.23 9.54
N LEU A 85 3.86 4.05 8.29
CA LEU A 85 2.61 4.61 7.79
C LEU A 85 1.39 4.04 8.51
N ALA A 86 1.35 2.73 8.73
CA ALA A 86 0.27 2.09 9.48
C ALA A 86 0.20 2.61 10.93
N ALA A 87 1.35 2.80 11.58
CA ALA A 87 1.44 3.37 12.92
C ALA A 87 0.98 4.83 12.96
N ALA A 88 1.37 5.66 11.98
CA ALA A 88 0.95 7.05 11.87
C ALA A 88 -0.58 7.17 11.68
N ARG A 89 -1.16 6.33 10.81
CA ARG A 89 -2.62 6.24 10.61
C ARG A 89 -3.37 5.85 11.88
N ALA A 90 -2.86 4.85 12.61
CA ALA A 90 -3.45 4.43 13.88
C ALA A 90 -3.38 5.54 14.94
N ALA A 91 -2.27 6.27 15.02
CA ALA A 91 -2.11 7.40 15.94
C ALA A 91 -3.03 8.58 15.61
N ALA A 92 -3.33 8.81 14.33
CA ALA A 92 -4.26 9.84 13.87
C ALA A 92 -5.74 9.50 14.13
N GLY A 93 -6.05 8.30 14.66
CA GLY A 93 -7.42 7.83 14.83
C GLY A 93 -8.19 7.62 13.52
N MET A 94 -7.45 7.61 12.40
CA MET A 94 -8.00 7.39 11.06
C MET A 94 -7.92 5.89 10.75
N THR A 95 -8.95 5.16 11.15
CA THR A 95 -9.28 3.88 10.52
C THR A 95 -9.73 4.19 9.09
N GLU A 96 -8.83 4.05 8.12
CA GLU A 96 -9.23 4.07 6.71
C GLU A 96 -10.19 2.89 6.47
N PRO A 97 -11.33 3.08 5.78
CA PRO A 97 -12.12 1.95 5.30
C PRO A 97 -11.22 1.11 4.38
N PRO A 98 -11.37 -0.22 4.35
CA PRO A 98 -10.60 -1.03 3.42
C PRO A 98 -10.89 -0.55 1.99
N ALA A 99 -9.86 -0.01 1.33
CA ALA A 99 -9.86 0.17 -0.11
C ALA A 99 -9.99 -1.21 -0.75
N GLY A 100 -11.18 -1.54 -1.22
CA GLY A 100 -11.47 -2.81 -1.89
C GLY A 100 -12.34 -3.77 -1.08
N ALA A 101 -13.53 -3.35 -0.66
CA ALA A 101 -14.66 -4.26 -0.78
C ALA A 101 -15.18 -4.11 -2.20
N PRO A 102 -15.05 -5.11 -3.10
CA PRO A 102 -16.00 -5.20 -4.19
C PRO A 102 -17.37 -5.24 -3.53
N ASP A 103 -18.21 -4.28 -3.93
CA ASP A 103 -19.64 -4.31 -3.70
C ASP A 103 -20.11 -5.72 -4.06
N THR A 104 -20.32 -6.58 -3.05
CA THR A 104 -21.04 -7.82 -3.23
C THR A 104 -22.46 -7.40 -3.50
N ALA A 105 -22.69 -7.00 -4.76
CA ALA A 105 -23.97 -7.00 -5.39
C ALA A 105 -24.61 -8.33 -4.99
N THR A 106 -25.60 -8.22 -4.12
CA THR A 106 -26.51 -9.32 -3.81
C THR A 106 -27.00 -9.81 -5.16
N PRO A 107 -26.73 -11.06 -5.57
CA PRO A 107 -27.28 -11.57 -6.81
C PRO A 107 -28.80 -11.46 -6.71
N PRO A 108 -29.51 -10.91 -7.71
CA PRO A 108 -30.96 -10.91 -7.70
C PRO A 108 -31.45 -12.35 -7.56
N PRO A 109 -32.53 -12.60 -6.82
CA PRO A 109 -33.07 -13.96 -6.69
C PRO A 109 -33.37 -14.52 -8.09
N PRO A 110 -33.11 -15.81 -8.33
CA PRO A 110 -33.42 -16.43 -9.62
C PRO A 110 -34.93 -16.30 -9.91
N PRO A 111 -35.32 -16.16 -11.19
CA PRO A 111 -36.72 -16.14 -11.56
C PRO A 111 -37.36 -17.46 -11.14
N THR A 112 -38.45 -17.37 -10.38
CA THR A 112 -39.28 -18.52 -10.00
C THR A 112 -39.87 -19.12 -11.25
N ASP A 113 -39.41 -20.31 -11.62
CA ASP A 113 -39.95 -21.10 -12.72
C ASP A 113 -41.37 -21.57 -12.34
N PRO A 114 -42.44 -21.22 -13.08
CA PRO A 114 -43.80 -21.63 -12.74
C PRO A 114 -44.08 -23.12 -13.00
N SER A 115 -43.07 -23.93 -13.32
CA SER A 115 -43.21 -25.35 -13.69
C SER A 115 -43.11 -26.35 -12.51
N GLN A 116 -43.50 -25.96 -11.30
CA GLN A 116 -43.79 -26.90 -10.21
C GLN A 116 -45.18 -26.65 -9.62
N ALA A 117 -46.20 -27.09 -10.37
CA ALA A 117 -47.50 -27.42 -9.79
C ALA A 117 -47.45 -28.91 -9.36
N PRO A 118 -47.76 -29.25 -8.09
CA PRO A 118 -47.94 -30.64 -7.71
C PRO A 118 -49.23 -31.19 -8.32
N SER A 119 -49.19 -32.46 -8.72
CA SER A 119 -50.36 -33.27 -9.10
C SER A 119 -51.28 -33.54 -7.91
#